data_AF-A0A6B3GNL5-F1
#
_entry.id   AF-A0A6B3GNL5-F1
#
_cell.length_a   1.000
_cell.length_b   1.000
_cell.length_c   1.000
_cell.angle_alpha   90.00
_cell.angle_beta   90.00
_cell.angle_gamma   90.00
#
_symmetry.space_group_name_H-M   'P 1'
#
loop_
_entity.id
_entity.type
_entity.pdbx_description
1 polymer ?
#
loop_
_entity_poly.entity_id
_entity_poly.type
_entity_poly.pdbx_seq_one_letter_code
_entity_poly.pdbx_strand_id
1 'polypeptide(L)'
;RVVTLSSLGHRIGRIDLDDLNAGRSYGKWRAYGQSKLANLLFTAELDRRARAAGRDLVALAAHPGLSATELGQAGPRLAGRNWAAKLERASRLYTQPASAGALPVLYAATLPDAPGGSYYGPSRLGETRGAPAPARKSHRAQDPVMARALWDESARLTGLDADAV
;
A
#
# COMPACT_ATOMS: atom_id res chain seq x y z
N ARG A 1 13.03 -11.60 5.12
CA ARG A 1 11.81 -11.12 4.42
C ARG A 1 11.66 -9.61 4.59
N VAL A 2 11.01 -8.92 3.65
CA VAL A 2 10.65 -7.49 3.72
C VAL A 2 9.14 -7.37 3.57
N VAL A 3 8.47 -6.62 4.46
CA VAL A 3 7.01 -6.41 4.40
C VAL A 3 6.71 -4.93 4.22
N THR A 4 6.20 -4.55 3.05
CA THR A 4 5.88 -3.16 2.70
C THR A 4 4.42 -2.84 3.00
N LEU A 5 4.18 -1.77 3.76
CA LEU A 5 2.83 -1.32 4.06
C LEU A 5 2.25 -0.45 2.93
N SER A 6 1.26 -0.96 2.20
CA SER A 6 0.48 -0.22 1.20
C SER A 6 -0.91 0.16 1.75
N SER A 7 -1.88 0.40 0.86
CA SER A 7 -3.23 0.85 1.17
C SER A 7 -4.19 0.53 0.04
N LEU A 8 -5.49 0.54 0.33
CA LEU A 8 -6.54 0.61 -0.69
C LEU A 8 -6.37 1.79 -1.66
N GLY A 9 -5.68 2.86 -1.22
CA GLY A 9 -5.35 4.02 -2.07
C GLY A 9 -4.55 3.67 -3.32
N HIS A 10 -3.82 2.54 -3.37
CA HIS A 10 -3.10 2.14 -4.58
C HIS A 10 -4.04 1.96 -5.79
N ARG A 11 -5.31 1.64 -5.56
CA ARG A 11 -6.30 1.38 -6.63
C ARG A 11 -6.60 2.63 -7.47
N ILE A 12 -6.49 3.82 -6.87
CA ILE A 12 -6.62 5.11 -7.57
C ILE A 12 -5.28 5.68 -8.04
N GLY A 13 -4.17 5.02 -7.67
CA GLY A 13 -2.82 5.46 -8.00
C GLY A 13 -2.50 5.36 -9.48
N ARG A 14 -1.63 6.25 -9.92
CA ARG A 14 -0.92 6.21 -11.20
C ARG A 14 0.51 6.65 -10.92
N ILE A 15 1.49 5.99 -11.53
CA ILE A 15 2.87 6.45 -11.51
C ILE A 15 3.05 7.43 -12.66
N ASP A 16 3.51 8.62 -12.35
CA ASP A 16 3.99 9.65 -13.27
C ASP A 16 5.51 9.75 -13.10
N LEU A 17 6.28 9.04 -13.93
CA LEU A 17 7.75 9.01 -13.82
C LEU A 17 8.35 10.41 -14.04
N ASP A 18 7.70 11.24 -14.85
CA ASP A 18 8.14 12.61 -15.12
C ASP A 18 7.81 13.58 -13.98
N ASP A 19 7.03 13.14 -12.97
CA ASP A 19 6.66 13.95 -11.80
C ASP A 19 6.33 13.11 -10.55
N LEU A 20 7.29 12.26 -10.16
CA LEU A 20 7.15 11.41 -8.97
C LEU A 20 6.94 12.22 -7.68
N ASN A 21 7.54 13.41 -7.62
CA ASN A 21 7.52 14.31 -6.46
C ASN A 21 6.38 15.33 -6.50
N ALA A 22 5.46 15.25 -7.46
CA ALA A 22 4.30 16.14 -7.61
C ALA A 22 4.66 17.64 -7.64
N GLY A 23 5.78 17.98 -8.28
CA GLY A 23 6.28 19.34 -8.46
C GLY A 23 5.46 20.18 -9.45
N ARG A 24 4.73 19.56 -10.39
CA ARG A 24 3.86 20.31 -11.31
C ARG A 24 2.58 20.78 -10.64
N SER A 25 1.89 19.87 -9.94
CA SER A 25 0.66 20.17 -9.21
C SER A 25 0.42 19.13 -8.13
N TYR A 26 0.35 19.58 -6.88
CA TYR A 26 0.08 18.70 -5.74
C TYR A 26 -1.41 18.44 -5.55
N GLY A 27 -1.79 17.16 -5.56
CA GLY A 27 -3.11 16.70 -5.14
C GLY A 27 -2.98 15.61 -4.08
N LYS A 28 -3.43 15.87 -2.85
CA LYS A 28 -3.25 14.98 -1.69
C LYS A 28 -3.57 13.51 -1.99
N TRP A 29 -4.75 13.24 -2.57
CA TRP A 29 -5.19 11.88 -2.88
C TRP A 29 -4.46 11.27 -4.08
N ARG A 30 -4.07 12.09 -5.06
CA ARG A 30 -3.25 11.64 -6.21
C ARG A 30 -1.85 11.23 -5.74
N ALA A 31 -1.17 12.09 -4.98
CA ALA A 31 0.15 11.82 -4.43
C ALA A 31 0.13 10.60 -3.48
N TYR A 32 -0.89 10.50 -2.63
CA TYR A 32 -1.09 9.34 -1.77
C TYR A 32 -1.34 8.05 -2.57
N GLY A 33 -2.20 8.09 -3.58
CA GLY A 33 -2.45 6.93 -4.44
C GLY A 33 -1.19 6.49 -5.18
N GLN A 34 -0.40 7.43 -5.72
CA GLN A 34 0.88 7.19 -6.37
C GLN A 34 1.87 6.51 -5.41
N SER A 35 2.04 7.01 -4.18
CA SER A 35 2.98 6.40 -3.22
C SER A 35 2.55 4.99 -2.78
N LYS A 36 1.25 4.74 -2.62
CA LYS A 36 0.76 3.40 -2.27
C LYS A 36 0.82 2.41 -3.43
N LEU A 37 0.67 2.89 -4.66
CA LEU A 37 0.95 2.09 -5.86
C LEU A 37 2.45 1.78 -5.97
N ALA A 38 3.32 2.77 -5.74
CA ALA A 38 4.77 2.60 -5.74
C ALA A 38 5.21 1.51 -4.75
N ASN A 39 4.62 1.45 -3.55
CA ASN A 39 4.91 0.40 -2.58
C ASN A 39 4.66 -1.02 -3.12
N LEU A 40 3.60 -1.24 -3.90
CA LEU A 40 3.30 -2.57 -4.47
C LEU A 40 4.24 -2.93 -5.61
N LEU A 41 4.57 -1.95 -6.46
CA LEU A 41 5.54 -2.10 -7.53
C LEU A 41 6.94 -2.39 -6.97
N PHE A 42 7.36 -1.66 -5.94
CA PHE A 42 8.60 -1.88 -5.20
C PHE A 42 8.67 -3.30 -4.64
N THR A 43 7.62 -3.77 -3.95
CA THR A 43 7.58 -5.14 -3.42
C THR A 43 7.73 -6.18 -4.54
N ALA A 44 7.04 -5.99 -5.67
CA ALA A 44 7.12 -6.92 -6.79
C ALA A 44 8.52 -6.97 -7.40
N GLU A 45 9.15 -5.81 -7.58
CA GLU A 45 10.49 -5.71 -8.18
C GLU A 45 11.59 -6.17 -7.24
N LEU A 46 11.50 -5.86 -5.93
CA LEU A 46 12.41 -6.37 -4.91
C LEU A 46 12.40 -7.90 -4.89
N ASP A 47 11.20 -8.50 -4.90
CA ASP A 47 11.05 -9.95 -4.92
C ASP A 47 11.65 -10.58 -6.18
N ARG A 48 11.39 -9.98 -7.34
CA ARG A 48 11.91 -10.44 -8.63
C ARG A 48 13.45 -10.39 -8.64
N ARG A 49 14.04 -9.28 -8.19
CA ARG A 49 15.49 -9.08 -8.15
C ARG A 49 16.17 -10.00 -7.14
N ALA A 50 15.60 -10.13 -5.93
CA ALA A 50 16.12 -11.04 -4.91
C ALA A 50 16.18 -12.49 -5.39
N ARG A 51 15.11 -12.97 -6.04
CA ARG A 51 15.08 -14.30 -6.65
C ARG A 51 16.11 -14.45 -7.76
N ALA A 52 16.24 -13.46 -8.65
CA ALA A 52 17.23 -13.49 -9.73
C ALA A 52 18.67 -13.52 -9.21
N ALA A 53 18.93 -12.88 -8.07
CA ALA A 53 20.23 -12.87 -7.39
C ALA A 53 20.47 -14.08 -6.47
N GLY A 54 19.52 -15.02 -6.38
CA GLY A 54 19.63 -16.20 -5.50
C GLY A 54 19.63 -15.86 -4.00
N ARG A 55 19.07 -14.71 -3.61
CA ARG A 55 18.95 -14.29 -2.20
C ARG A 55 17.83 -15.07 -1.52
N ASP A 56 18.07 -15.48 -0.28
CA ASP A 56 17.01 -15.95 0.63
C ASP A 56 16.23 -14.76 1.21
N LEU A 57 15.58 -13.99 0.32
CA LEU A 57 14.78 -12.83 0.67
C LEU A 57 13.43 -12.90 -0.05
N VAL A 58 12.37 -12.94 0.75
CA VAL A 58 10.99 -12.83 0.28
C VAL A 58 10.49 -11.41 0.52
N ALA A 59 9.99 -10.73 -0.52
CA ALA A 59 9.34 -9.43 -0.36
C ALA A 59 7.82 -9.57 -0.44
N LEU A 60 7.12 -8.99 0.51
CA LEU A 60 5.67 -9.08 0.68
C LEU A 60 5.10 -7.68 0.90
N ALA A 61 3.79 -7.55 0.71
CA ALA A 61 3.08 -6.32 1.03
C ALA A 61 1.83 -6.61 1.86
N ALA A 62 1.38 -5.60 2.61
CA ALA A 62 0.11 -5.67 3.32
C ALA A 62 -0.59 -4.31 3.37
N HIS A 63 -1.87 -4.29 3.70
CA HIS A 63 -2.59 -3.05 4.03
C HIS A 63 -3.53 -3.22 5.23
N PRO A 64 -3.75 -2.14 6.01
CA PRO A 64 -4.53 -2.22 7.24
C PRO A 64 -6.05 -2.10 7.01
N GLY A 65 -6.52 -2.25 5.77
CA GLY A 65 -7.88 -1.86 5.39
C GLY A 65 -8.15 -0.36 5.59
N LEU A 66 -9.31 -0.04 6.15
CA LEU A 66 -9.68 1.31 6.57
C LEU A 66 -9.57 1.39 8.09
N SER A 67 -8.44 1.87 8.63
CA SER A 67 -8.33 2.11 10.07
C SER A 67 -9.06 3.40 10.44
N ALA A 68 -9.69 3.42 11.62
CA ALA A 68 -10.41 4.59 12.13
C ALA A 68 -9.52 5.81 12.47
N THR A 69 -8.22 5.75 12.14
CA THR A 69 -7.21 6.64 12.71
C THR A 69 -6.65 7.71 11.78
N GLU A 70 -6.56 7.54 10.45
CA GLU A 70 -5.57 8.37 9.72
C GLU A 70 -6.03 9.13 8.45
N LEU A 71 -7.11 8.75 7.75
CA LEU A 71 -7.48 9.42 6.48
C LEU A 71 -8.90 10.01 6.45
N GLY A 72 -9.78 9.58 7.36
CA GLY A 72 -11.17 10.05 7.45
C GLY A 72 -11.39 11.26 8.34
N GLN A 73 -10.41 11.71 9.15
CA GLN A 73 -10.61 12.77 10.14
C GLN A 73 -10.24 14.18 9.68
N ALA A 74 -9.70 14.35 8.47
CA ALA A 74 -9.43 15.68 7.89
C ALA A 74 -10.70 16.38 7.37
N GLY A 75 -11.76 15.64 7.02
CA GLY A 75 -13.02 16.18 6.50
C GLY A 75 -14.08 16.59 7.55
N PRO A 76 -14.32 15.81 8.63
CA PRO A 76 -15.49 16.03 9.49
C PRO A 76 -15.44 17.29 10.35
N ARG A 77 -14.29 17.97 10.49
CA ARG A 77 -14.19 19.21 11.28
C ARG A 77 -14.91 20.40 10.63
N LEU A 78 -15.37 20.26 9.38
CA LEU A 78 -16.01 21.35 8.61
C LEU A 78 -17.54 21.29 8.52
N ALA A 79 -18.21 20.30 9.06
CA ALA A 79 -19.67 20.33 9.15
C ALA A 79 -20.14 20.00 10.56
N GLY A 80 -21.22 20.67 10.99
CA GLY A 80 -21.61 20.82 12.38
C GLY A 80 -21.72 19.52 13.20
N ARG A 81 -21.69 19.69 14.53
CA ARG A 81 -21.64 18.65 15.58
C ARG A 81 -22.54 17.43 15.36
N ASN A 82 -23.73 17.59 14.78
CA ASN A 82 -24.69 16.51 14.58
C ASN A 82 -24.39 15.62 13.36
N TRP A 83 -23.80 16.19 12.30
CA TRP A 83 -23.40 15.44 11.12
C TRP A 83 -22.10 14.67 11.37
N ALA A 84 -21.17 15.27 12.11
CA ALA A 84 -19.89 14.65 12.47
C ALA A 84 -20.12 13.36 13.29
N ALA A 85 -21.08 13.37 14.22
CA ALA A 85 -21.44 12.20 15.02
C ALA A 85 -22.18 11.10 14.22
N LYS A 86 -22.86 11.44 13.11
CA LYS A 86 -23.47 10.44 12.20
C LYS A 86 -22.41 9.82 11.29
N LEU A 87 -21.51 10.63 10.74
CA LEU A 87 -20.37 10.16 9.99
C LEU A 87 -19.44 9.29 10.81
N GLU A 88 -19.17 9.64 12.07
CA GLU A 88 -18.32 8.85 12.96
C GLU A 88 -18.91 7.45 13.22
N ARG A 89 -20.24 7.37 13.39
CA ARG A 89 -20.94 6.10 13.56
C ARG A 89 -20.97 5.27 12.27
N ALA A 90 -21.18 5.92 11.12
CA ALA A 90 -21.08 5.26 9.82
C ALA A 90 -19.65 4.79 9.52
N SER A 91 -18.64 5.58 9.88
CA SER A 91 -17.22 5.23 9.67
C SER A 91 -16.84 4.00 10.48
N ARG A 92 -17.33 3.85 11.73
CA ARG A 92 -17.11 2.63 12.54
C ARG A 92 -17.62 1.34 11.87
N LEU A 93 -18.59 1.43 10.96
CA LEU A 93 -19.09 0.26 10.23
C LEU A 93 -18.11 -0.23 9.15
N TYR A 94 -17.40 0.71 8.51
CA TYR A 94 -16.42 0.43 7.46
C TYR A 94 -14.99 0.34 7.97
N THR A 95 -14.71 0.94 9.12
CA THR A 95 -13.38 0.96 9.73
C THR A 95 -13.16 -0.16 10.73
N GLN A 96 -11.90 -0.47 11.02
CA GLN A 96 -11.52 -1.42 12.07
C GLN A 96 -10.58 -0.77 13.10
N PRO A 97 -10.53 -1.29 14.34
CA PRO A 97 -9.57 -0.82 15.34
C PRO A 97 -8.13 -0.99 14.84
N ALA A 98 -7.22 -0.17 15.36
CA ALA A 98 -5.79 -0.22 14.98
C ALA A 98 -5.18 -1.62 15.18
N SER A 99 -5.58 -2.33 16.23
CA SER A 99 -5.16 -3.72 16.48
C SER A 99 -5.58 -4.66 15.35
N ALA A 100 -6.82 -4.54 14.84
CA ALA A 100 -7.27 -5.30 13.67
C ALA A 100 -6.56 -4.86 12.39
N GLY A 101 -6.27 -3.57 12.23
CA GLY A 101 -5.48 -3.03 11.12
C GLY A 101 -4.02 -3.51 11.10
N ALA A 102 -3.47 -3.88 12.25
CA ALA A 102 -2.12 -4.45 12.33
C ALA A 102 -2.06 -5.92 11.91
N LEU A 103 -3.18 -6.66 12.00
CA LEU A 103 -3.20 -8.10 11.74
C LEU A 103 -2.73 -8.48 10.32
N PRO A 104 -3.07 -7.78 9.22
CA PRO A 104 -2.56 -8.13 7.89
C PRO A 104 -1.04 -8.00 7.76
N VAL A 105 -0.43 -7.05 8.47
CA VAL A 105 1.03 -6.86 8.47
C VAL A 105 1.70 -7.98 9.23
N LEU A 106 1.18 -8.30 10.42
CA LEU A 106 1.66 -9.43 11.22
C LEU A 106 1.52 -10.74 10.43
N TYR A 107 0.36 -10.95 9.79
CA TYR A 107 0.11 -12.10 8.94
C TYR A 107 1.15 -12.22 7.82
N ALA A 108 1.43 -11.15 7.07
CA ALA A 108 2.47 -11.15 6.04
C ALA A 108 3.87 -11.40 6.64
N ALA A 109 4.15 -10.87 7.82
CA ALA A 109 5.44 -11.03 8.49
C ALA A 109 5.66 -12.45 9.04
N THR A 110 4.60 -13.17 9.42
CA THR A 110 4.70 -14.44 10.13
C THR A 110 4.18 -15.65 9.36
N LEU A 111 3.51 -15.46 8.21
CA LEU A 111 3.01 -16.57 7.40
C LEU A 111 4.21 -17.42 6.92
N PRO A 112 4.28 -18.71 7.26
CA PRO A 112 5.25 -19.65 6.71
C PRO A 112 5.05 -19.80 5.21
N ASP A 113 6.15 -19.92 4.46
CA ASP A 113 6.13 -20.21 3.02
C ASP A 113 5.27 -19.25 2.18
N ALA A 114 5.13 -18.00 2.64
CA ALA A 114 4.39 -16.97 1.93
C ALA A 114 5.02 -16.73 0.54
N PRO A 115 4.24 -16.85 -0.57
CA PRO A 115 4.79 -16.64 -1.89
C PRO A 115 5.31 -15.21 -2.07
N GLY A 116 6.50 -15.10 -2.65
CA GLY A 116 7.13 -13.83 -3.01
C GLY A 116 6.21 -12.89 -3.80
N GLY A 117 6.27 -11.61 -3.49
CA GLY A 117 5.43 -10.58 -4.07
C GLY A 117 3.97 -10.59 -3.60
N SER A 118 3.55 -11.45 -2.67
CA SER A 118 2.15 -11.51 -2.20
C SER A 118 1.69 -10.22 -1.51
N TYR A 119 0.37 -9.99 -1.53
CA TYR A 119 -0.27 -8.83 -0.91
C TYR A 119 -1.41 -9.29 0.01
N TYR A 120 -1.44 -8.79 1.25
CA TYR A 120 -2.40 -9.22 2.26
C TYR A 120 -3.21 -8.05 2.84
N GLY A 121 -4.44 -8.33 3.21
CA GLY A 121 -5.38 -7.34 3.69
C GLY A 121 -6.57 -7.96 4.40
N PRO A 122 -7.51 -7.14 4.89
CA PRO A 122 -8.72 -7.66 5.49
C PRO A 122 -9.64 -8.34 4.46
N SER A 123 -10.37 -9.37 4.85
CA SER A 123 -11.15 -10.19 3.92
C SER A 123 -12.57 -9.70 3.59
N ARG A 124 -13.12 -8.72 4.32
CA ARG A 124 -14.54 -8.31 4.21
C ARG A 124 -14.70 -6.90 3.67
N LEU A 125 -15.90 -6.63 3.13
CA LEU A 125 -16.35 -5.32 2.67
C LEU A 125 -15.38 -4.65 1.69
N GLY A 126 -14.92 -5.38 0.67
CA GLY A 126 -13.99 -4.83 -0.31
C GLY A 126 -12.58 -4.56 0.24
N GLU A 127 -12.20 -5.31 1.28
CA GLU A 127 -10.92 -5.28 1.99
C GLU A 127 -10.76 -4.11 2.98
N THR A 128 -11.85 -3.53 3.49
CA THR A 128 -11.75 -2.47 4.51
C THR A 128 -11.60 -3.02 5.92
N ARG A 129 -12.11 -4.23 6.21
CA ARG A 129 -12.08 -4.83 7.54
C ARG A 129 -12.19 -6.36 7.52
N GLY A 130 -11.94 -7.00 8.66
CA GLY A 130 -12.05 -8.44 8.83
C GLY A 130 -10.70 -9.11 9.07
N ALA A 131 -10.69 -10.44 9.12
CA ALA A 131 -9.47 -11.21 9.34
C ALA A 131 -8.48 -11.03 8.16
N PRO A 132 -7.17 -11.13 8.40
CA PRO A 132 -6.16 -11.16 7.33
C PRO A 132 -6.43 -12.25 6.30
N ALA A 133 -6.27 -11.92 5.03
CA ALA A 133 -6.38 -12.81 3.89
C ALA A 133 -5.56 -12.26 2.70
N PRO A 134 -5.34 -13.04 1.64
CA PRO A 134 -4.84 -12.52 0.37
C PRO A 134 -5.70 -11.35 -0.13
N ALA A 135 -5.07 -10.26 -0.55
CA ALA A 135 -5.70 -9.04 -1.03
C ALA A 135 -5.46 -8.81 -2.53
N ARG A 136 -6.36 -8.05 -3.16
CA ARG A 136 -6.33 -7.79 -4.59
C ARG A 136 -5.42 -6.61 -4.92
N LYS A 137 -4.50 -6.83 -5.86
CA LYS A 137 -3.71 -5.78 -6.49
C LYS A 137 -4.47 -5.22 -7.69
N SER A 138 -4.47 -3.90 -7.87
CA SER A 138 -4.94 -3.29 -9.13
C SER A 138 -4.11 -3.77 -10.34
N HIS A 139 -4.65 -3.67 -11.55
CA HIS A 139 -3.89 -3.99 -12.78
C HIS A 139 -2.57 -3.23 -12.86
N ARG A 140 -2.57 -1.94 -12.48
CA ARG A 140 -1.35 -1.11 -12.47
C ARG A 140 -0.31 -1.58 -11.48
N ALA A 141 -0.72 -2.22 -10.38
CA ALA A 141 0.20 -2.77 -9.38
C ALA A 141 0.79 -4.13 -9.80
N GLN A 142 0.41 -4.64 -10.96
CA GLN A 142 0.89 -5.90 -11.54
C GLN A 142 1.70 -5.65 -12.82
N ASP A 143 2.02 -4.39 -13.14
CA ASP A 143 2.78 -4.01 -14.34
C ASP A 143 4.30 -4.18 -14.09
N PRO A 144 4.95 -5.19 -14.70
CA PRO A 144 6.36 -5.45 -14.47
C PRO A 144 7.26 -4.40 -15.15
N VAL A 145 6.80 -3.75 -16.22
CA VAL A 145 7.57 -2.73 -16.93
C VAL A 145 7.63 -1.47 -16.07
N MET A 146 6.48 -1.05 -15.54
CA MET A 146 6.42 0.08 -14.62
C MET A 146 7.17 -0.20 -13.31
N ALA A 147 7.12 -1.43 -12.79
CA ALA A 147 7.86 -1.79 -11.58
C ALA A 147 9.37 -1.61 -11.75
N ARG A 148 9.92 -2.10 -12.86
CA ARG A 148 11.33 -1.90 -13.21
C ARG A 148 11.69 -0.43 -13.41
N ALA A 149 10.90 0.29 -14.21
CA ALA A 149 11.16 1.70 -14.50
C ALA A 149 11.14 2.56 -13.22
N LEU A 150 10.18 2.31 -12.32
CA LEU A 150 10.11 2.98 -11.04
C LEU A 150 11.29 2.65 -10.13
N TRP A 151 11.77 1.41 -10.15
CA TRP A 151 12.95 1.00 -9.39
C TRP A 151 14.21 1.74 -9.85
N ASP A 152 14.46 1.73 -11.15
CA ASP A 152 15.64 2.37 -11.73
C ASP A 152 15.62 3.89 -11.46
N GLU A 153 14.46 4.52 -11.57
CA GLU A 153 14.31 5.94 -11.23
C GLU A 153 14.43 6.20 -9.71
N SER A 154 13.95 5.29 -8.86
CA SER A 154 14.12 5.39 -7.41
C SER A 154 15.59 5.27 -7.01
N ALA A 155 16.34 4.36 -7.63
CA ALA A 155 17.78 4.20 -7.43
C ALA A 155 18.51 5.50 -7.82
N ARG A 156 18.20 6.06 -8.99
CA ARG A 156 18.74 7.35 -9.45
C ARG A 156 18.45 8.49 -8.47
N LEU A 157 17.22 8.60 -7.98
CA LEU A 157 16.80 9.67 -7.05
C LEU A 157 17.41 9.52 -5.66
N THR A 158 17.68 8.29 -5.22
CA THR A 158 18.27 8.01 -3.90
C THR A 158 19.80 7.93 -3.92
N GLY A 159 20.41 7.94 -5.11
CA GLY A 159 21.86 7.76 -5.27
C GLY A 159 22.34 6.35 -4.95
N LEU A 160 21.44 5.37 -4.89
CA LEU A 160 21.75 3.97 -4.63
C LEU A 160 21.98 3.23 -5.96
N ASP A 161 22.74 2.15 -5.88
CA ASP A 161 22.89 1.23 -7.02
C ASP A 161 21.58 0.45 -7.23
N ALA A 162 21.10 0.44 -8.48
CA ALA A 162 19.88 -0.27 -8.85
C ALA A 162 20.02 -1.79 -8.64
N ASP A 163 21.23 -2.33 -8.68
CA ASP A 163 21.48 -3.77 -8.55
C ASP A 163 21.82 -4.21 -7.11
N ALA A 164 21.78 -3.30 -6.14
CA ALA A 164 22.06 -3.59 -4.73
C ALA A 164 20.90 -4.31 -4.01
N VAL A 165 20.64 -5.56 -4.41
CA VAL A 165 19.65 -6.47 -3.79
C VAL A 165 20.29 -7.69 -3.11
#